data_AF-M7T2N0-F1
#
_entry.id   AF-M7T2N0-F1
#
_cell.length_a   1.000
_cell.length_b   1.000
_cell.length_c   1.000
_cell.angle_alpha   90.00
_cell.angle_beta   90.00
_cell.angle_gamma   90.00
#
_symmetry.space_group_name_H-M   'P 1'
#
loop_
_entity.id
_entity.type
_entity.pdbx_description
1 polymer ?
#
loop_
_entity_poly.entity_id
_entity_poly.type
_entity_poly.pdbx_seq_one_letter_code
_entity_poly.pdbx_strand_id
1 'polypeptide(L)'
;MRRNDLDICADILKVAQTGAKKTQIVYQANLNFKIVKKYLNRLIDKGLLDPANERRYYTTTSRGFNFLDQYGELVTPLKGI
;
A
#
# COMPACT_ATOMS: atom_id res chain seq x y z
N MET A 1 18.02 2.51 6.90
CA MET A 1 16.70 2.64 7.52
C MET A 1 15.94 1.34 7.27
N ARG A 2 15.50 0.62 8.32
CA ARG A 2 14.68 -0.58 8.14
C ARG A 2 13.29 -0.14 7.66
N ARG A 3 12.69 -0.86 6.70
CA ARG A 3 11.29 -0.61 6.33
C ARG A 3 10.39 -0.98 7.51
N ASN A 4 9.69 0.01 8.03
CA ASN A 4 8.69 -0.20 9.07
C ASN A 4 7.37 -0.61 8.44
N ASP A 5 6.48 -1.18 9.26
CA ASP A 5 5.14 -1.63 8.85
C ASP A 5 4.36 -0.55 8.06
N LEU A 6 4.51 0.72 8.44
CA LEU A 6 3.85 1.85 7.77
C LEU A 6 4.38 2.08 6.35
N ASP A 7 5.70 1.95 6.16
CA ASP A 7 6.33 2.10 4.84
C ASP A 7 5.83 1.00 3.88
N ILE A 8 5.73 -0.23 4.38
CA ILE A 8 5.21 -1.34 3.58
C ILE A 8 3.73 -1.12 3.22
N CYS A 9 2.92 -0.63 4.16
CA CYS A 9 1.53 -0.28 3.89
C CYS A 9 1.46 0.80 2.80
N ALA A 10 2.25 1.87 2.93
CA ALA A 10 2.28 2.97 1.98
C ALA A 10 2.76 2.53 0.59
N ASP A 11 3.81 1.71 0.50
CA ASP A 11 4.32 1.15 -0.77
C ASP A 11 3.22 0.36 -1.50
N ILE A 12 2.53 -0.53 -0.79
CA ILE A 12 1.46 -1.35 -1.37
C ILE A 12 0.30 -0.48 -1.88
N LEU A 13 -0.14 0.47 -1.06
CA LEU A 13 -1.23 1.39 -1.43
C LEU A 13 -0.83 2.29 -2.61
N LYS A 14 0.44 2.75 -2.68
CA LYS A 14 0.95 3.53 -3.81
C LYS A 14 0.94 2.74 -5.11
N VAL A 15 1.35 1.48 -5.08
CA VAL A 15 1.34 0.60 -6.25
C VAL A 15 -0.09 0.31 -6.71
N ALA A 16 -1.03 0.19 -5.78
CA ALA A 16 -2.43 -0.13 -6.07
C ALA A 16 -3.34 1.08 -6.38
N GLN A 17 -2.82 2.31 -6.48
CA GLN A 17 -3.63 3.51 -6.73
C GLN A 17 -4.47 3.42 -8.01
N THR A 18 -3.92 2.85 -9.08
CA THR A 18 -4.59 2.65 -10.38
C THR A 18 -5.02 1.20 -10.62
N GLY A 19 -5.01 0.39 -9.55
CA GLY A 19 -5.18 -1.05 -9.64
C GLY A 19 -3.87 -1.77 -9.91
N ALA A 20 -3.52 -2.75 -9.06
CA ALA A 20 -2.34 -3.58 -9.27
C ALA A 20 -2.61 -5.06 -9.03
N LYS A 21 -1.97 -5.91 -9.83
CA LYS A 21 -1.95 -7.36 -9.56
C LYS A 21 -1.06 -7.67 -8.37
N LYS A 22 -1.36 -8.75 -7.65
CA LYS A 22 -0.52 -9.25 -6.54
C LYS A 22 0.96 -9.38 -6.94
N THR A 23 1.26 -9.84 -8.15
CA THR A 23 2.63 -9.96 -8.65
C THR A 23 3.31 -8.60 -8.80
N GLN A 24 2.61 -7.59 -9.34
CA GLN A 24 3.14 -6.23 -9.43
C GLN A 24 3.45 -5.67 -8.05
N ILE A 25 2.56 -5.89 -7.07
CA ILE A 25 2.78 -5.47 -5.67
C ILE A 25 4.01 -6.14 -5.07
N VAL A 26 4.19 -7.45 -5.28
CA VAL A 26 5.37 -8.21 -4.82
C VAL A 26 6.67 -7.66 -5.40
N TYR A 27 6.72 -7.43 -6.72
CA TYR A 27 7.92 -6.92 -7.39
C TYR A 27 8.21 -5.46 -7.03
N GLN A 28 7.20 -4.59 -7.05
CA GLN A 28 7.35 -3.16 -6.77
C GLN A 28 7.67 -2.89 -5.30
N ALA A 29 7.01 -3.61 -4.38
CA ALA A 29 7.33 -3.49 -2.96
C ALA A 29 8.60 -4.26 -2.59
N ASN A 30 9.26 -5.01 -3.48
CA ASN A 30 10.44 -5.82 -3.15
C ASN A 30 10.23 -6.67 -1.88
N LEU A 31 9.08 -7.36 -1.79
CA LEU A 31 8.65 -8.17 -0.65
C LEU A 31 8.39 -9.61 -1.10
N ASN A 32 8.52 -10.58 -0.19
CA ASN A 32 8.12 -11.95 -0.52
C ASN A 32 6.58 -12.12 -0.53
N PHE A 33 6.10 -13.13 -1.24
CA PHE A 33 4.66 -13.41 -1.40
C PHE A 33 3.90 -13.60 -0.09
N LYS A 34 4.54 -14.18 0.94
CA LYS A 34 3.92 -14.46 2.24
C LYS A 34 3.67 -13.16 3.01
N ILE A 35 4.65 -12.27 3.01
CA ILE A 35 4.58 -10.94 3.63
C ILE A 35 3.53 -10.09 2.92
N VAL A 36 3.56 -10.01 1.58
CA VAL A 36 2.55 -9.25 0.82
C VAL A 36 1.15 -9.74 1.12
N LYS A 37 0.92 -11.06 1.17
CA LYS A 37 -0.40 -11.61 1.51
C LYS A 37 -0.88 -11.15 2.90
N LYS A 38 0.00 -11.13 3.90
CA LYS A 38 -0.32 -10.63 5.25
C LYS A 38 -0.73 -9.15 5.22
N TYR A 39 0.02 -8.31 4.49
CA TYR A 39 -0.27 -6.89 4.40
C TYR A 39 -1.51 -6.58 3.57
N LEU A 40 -1.74 -7.27 2.45
CA LEU A 40 -2.97 -7.15 1.67
C LEU A 40 -4.19 -7.44 2.53
N ASN A 41 -4.19 -8.57 3.25
CA ASN A 41 -5.29 -8.90 4.16
C ASN A 41 -5.50 -7.83 5.24
N ARG A 42 -4.42 -7.31 5.84
CA ARG A 42 -4.51 -6.25 6.85
C ARG A 42 -5.05 -4.93 6.29
N LEU A 43 -4.67 -4.56 5.06
CA LEU A 43 -5.15 -3.35 4.41
C LEU A 43 -6.62 -3.47 3.99
N ILE A 44 -7.04 -4.65 3.53
CA ILE A 44 -8.43 -4.95 3.20
C ILE A 44 -9.30 -4.92 4.44
N ASP A 45 -8.87 -5.59 5.52
CA ASP A 45 -9.59 -5.61 6.81
C ASP A 45 -9.78 -4.21 7.40
N LYS A 46 -8.79 -3.33 7.22
CA LYS A 46 -8.87 -1.92 7.61
C LYS A 46 -9.66 -1.03 6.64
N GLY A 47 -10.12 -1.56 5.51
CA GLY A 47 -10.80 -0.81 4.47
C GLY A 47 -9.93 0.25 3.80
N LEU A 48 -8.61 0.03 3.72
CA LEU A 48 -7.66 0.88 3.01
C LEU A 48 -7.44 0.41 1.56
N LEU A 49 -7.63 -0.87 1.30
CA LEU A 49 -7.46 -1.49 0.00
C LEU A 49 -8.69 -2.35 -0.33
N ASP A 50 -9.18 -2.27 -1.56
CA ASP A 50 -10.25 -3.16 -2.01
C ASP A 50 -9.71 -4.58 -2.26
N PRO A 51 -10.53 -5.62 -1.98
CA PRO A 51 -10.18 -6.98 -2.36
C PRO A 51 -10.02 -7.09 -3.87
N ALA A 52 -9.26 -8.09 -4.30
CA ALA A 52 -9.00 -8.30 -5.72
C ALA A 52 -10.31 -8.49 -6.50
N ASN A 53 -10.52 -7.67 -7.53
CA ASN A 53 -11.66 -7.81 -8.43
C ASN A 53 -11.55 -9.07 -9.32
N GLU A 54 -12.51 -9.30 -10.20
CA GLU A 54 -12.52 -10.45 -11.14
C GLU A 54 -11.25 -10.53 -12.01
N ARG A 55 -10.65 -9.37 -12.32
CA ARG A 55 -9.40 -9.25 -13.08
C ARG A 55 -8.14 -9.38 -12.21
N ARG A 56 -8.29 -9.71 -10.92
CA ARG A 56 -7.24 -9.87 -9.89
C ARG A 56 -6.47 -8.59 -9.55
N TYR A 57 -7.09 -7.43 -9.74
CA TYR A 57 -6.52 -6.14 -9.35
C TYR A 57 -6.99 -5.74 -7.96
N TYR A 58 -6.04 -5.33 -7.13
CA TYR A 58 -6.27 -4.65 -5.86
C TYR A 58 -6.22 -3.14 -6.12
N THR A 59 -7.16 -2.40 -5.55
CA THR A 59 -7.25 -0.95 -5.76
C THR A 59 -7.26 -0.23 -4.42
N THR A 60 -6.54 0.88 -4.33
CA THR A 60 -6.55 1.73 -3.14
C THR A 60 -7.90 2.43 -3.00
N THR A 61 -8.50 2.30 -1.81
CA THR A 61 -9.79 2.94 -1.49
C THR A 61 -9.58 4.44 -1.19
N SER A 62 -10.66 5.23 -1.14
CA SER A 62 -10.60 6.62 -0.67
C SER A 62 -9.96 6.77 0.71
N ARG A 63 -10.19 5.81 1.63
CA ARG A 63 -9.54 5.79 2.95
C ARG A 63 -8.05 5.48 2.85
N GLY A 64 -7.67 4.61 1.93
CA GLY A 64 -6.26 4.32 1.63
C GLY A 64 -5.52 5.53 1.06
N PHE A 65 -6.17 6.34 0.22
CA PHE A 65 -5.61 7.62 -0.25
C PHE A 65 -5.41 8.62 0.90
N ASN A 66 -6.38 8.74 1.81
CA ASN A 66 -6.24 9.58 3.00
C ASN A 66 -5.08 9.11 3.90
N PHE A 67 -4.93 7.78 4.08
CA PHE A 67 -3.76 7.23 4.76
C PHE A 67 -2.44 7.61 4.08
N LEU A 68 -2.38 7.57 2.74
CA LEU A 68 -1.18 7.96 1.99
C LEU A 68 -0.83 9.44 2.15
N ASP A 69 -1.85 10.30 2.20
CA ASP A 69 -1.70 11.73 2.43
C ASP A 69 -1.10 12.01 3.81
N GLN A 70 -1.72 11.47 4.88
CA GLN A 70 -1.21 11.56 6.24
C GLN A 70 0.20 10.96 6.40
N TYR A 71 0.46 9.81 5.74
CA TYR A 71 1.79 9.20 5.73
C TYR A 71 2.82 10.12 5.06
N GLY A 72 2.43 10.82 3.99
CA GLY A 72 3.26 11.83 3.34
C GLY A 72 3.65 12.98 4.28
N GLU A 73 2.70 13.48 5.07
CA GLU A 73 2.95 14.53 6.06
C GLU A 73 3.90 14.06 7.17
N LEU A 74 3.77 12.82 7.63
CA LEU A 74 4.63 12.23 8.68
C LEU A 74 6.07 11.94 8.21
N VAL A 75 6.24 11.55 6.95
CA VAL A 75 7.53 11.17 6.38
C VAL A 75 8.24 12.35 5.70
N THR A 76 7.58 13.51 5.58
CA THR A 76 8.21 14.75 5.14
C THR A 76 8.78 15.51 6.35
N PRO A 77 10.07 15.36 6.70
CA PRO A 77 10.74 16.43 7.44
C PRO A 77 10.85 17.59 6.46
N LEU A 78 10.20 18.72 6.78
CA LEU A 78 10.49 20.05 6.23
C LEU A 78 11.23 20.02 4.88
N LYS A 79 10.52 19.78 3.77
CA LYS A 79 10.86 20.52 2.53
C LYS A 79 10.37 21.95 2.73
N GLY A 80 10.91 22.59 3.75
CA GLY A 80 10.75 24.00 4.01
C GLY A 80 11.80 24.73 3.20
N ILE A 81 11.28 25.69 2.41
CA ILE A 81 11.92 26.88 1.83
C ILE A 81 13.02 26.67 0.80
#